data_AF-A0A922W482-F1
#
_entry.id   AF-A0A922W482-F1
#
_cell.length_a   1.000
_cell.length_b   1.000
_cell.length_c   1.000
_cell.angle_alpha   90.00
_cell.angle_beta   90.00
_cell.angle_gamma   90.00
#
_symmetry.space_group_name_H-M   'P 1'
#
loop_
_entity.id
_entity.type
_entity.pdbx_description
1 polymer ?
#
loop_
_entity_poly.entity_id
_entity_poly.type
_entity_poly.pdbx_seq_one_letter_code
_entity_poly.pdbx_strand_id
1 'polypeptide(L)'
;GSGRPPAPAAASPWLHAEHQDHPASVGWTMEGAALHGGHHPGPGSLARVLQTADAERMARPFTVTIPTDPTLAWTVAHENKRVQDARSLYVGGGDGAVRADIRYDQFGVGAKAFEWGIAVHQGTQYGWINRYLMLGGCIAVWLLAISGVTMWWKRRPPSLSGRRLAAPAAPPGPRVRAAVLGIVLPLAIIYPMTGASLIVALALDRLGRLIRRGPSPA
;
A
#
# COMPACT_ATOMS: atom_id res chain seq x y z
N GLY A 1 -11.14 -12.84 -17.60
CA GLY A 1 -11.45 -13.27 -16.22
C GLY A 1 -11.89 -12.07 -15.42
N SER A 2 -12.29 -12.23 -14.16
CA SER A 2 -12.63 -11.14 -13.24
C SER A 2 -11.48 -10.16 -12.91
N GLY A 3 -10.35 -10.30 -13.59
CA GLY A 3 -9.18 -9.41 -13.54
C GLY A 3 -8.86 -8.80 -14.91
N ARG A 4 -8.11 -7.69 -14.87
CA ARG A 4 -7.64 -6.92 -16.03
C ARG A 4 -6.54 -7.71 -16.78
N PRO A 5 -6.36 -7.55 -18.10
CA PRO A 5 -5.18 -8.05 -18.82
C PRO A 5 -3.87 -7.51 -18.21
N PRO A 6 -2.74 -8.26 -18.33
CA PRO A 6 -1.44 -7.89 -17.79
C PRO A 6 -0.96 -6.58 -18.39
N ALA A 7 -0.07 -5.87 -17.71
CA ALA A 7 0.11 -4.46 -18.04
C ALA A 7 1.49 -3.86 -17.70
N PRO A 8 1.98 -2.82 -18.37
CA PRO A 8 3.34 -2.84 -18.88
C PRO A 8 4.48 -2.43 -17.94
N ALA A 9 5.58 -3.17 -18.01
CA ALA A 9 6.89 -2.92 -17.46
C ALA A 9 7.32 -1.49 -17.80
N ALA A 10 7.41 -0.64 -16.77
CA ALA A 10 7.79 0.76 -16.89
C ALA A 10 8.70 1.12 -15.72
N ALA A 11 9.96 1.46 -16.01
CA ALA A 11 11.03 1.43 -15.03
C ALA A 11 11.26 2.78 -14.38
N SER A 12 11.04 2.88 -13.06
CA SER A 12 11.77 3.87 -12.27
C SER A 12 12.29 3.25 -10.95
N PRO A 13 13.56 3.51 -10.57
CA PRO A 13 14.15 3.00 -9.32
C PRO A 13 13.70 3.69 -8.02
N TRP A 14 12.78 4.66 -8.07
CA TRP A 14 12.60 5.65 -6.99
C TRP A 14 11.26 5.57 -6.24
N LEU A 15 10.42 4.55 -6.48
CA LEU A 15 9.25 4.25 -5.65
C LEU A 15 9.47 2.90 -4.94
N HIS A 16 10.02 2.95 -3.73
CA HIS A 16 10.44 1.76 -2.97
C HIS A 16 9.28 0.84 -2.56
N ALA A 17 9.26 -0.38 -3.11
CA ALA A 17 9.00 -1.61 -2.37
C ALA A 17 9.96 -2.69 -2.91
N GLU A 18 10.98 -2.99 -2.11
CA GLU A 18 12.11 -3.86 -2.47
C GLU A 18 11.69 -5.34 -2.43
N HIS A 19 11.71 -5.97 -3.61
CA HIS A 19 12.06 -7.37 -3.94
C HIS A 19 11.35 -7.78 -5.22
N GLN A 20 11.94 -7.43 -6.37
CA GLN A 20 11.89 -8.17 -7.65
C GLN A 20 12.46 -7.27 -8.77
N ASP A 21 13.06 -7.88 -9.79
CA ASP A 21 13.63 -7.27 -11.01
C ASP A 21 12.55 -6.64 -11.92
N HIS A 22 11.58 -5.94 -11.33
CA HIS A 22 10.39 -5.47 -12.01
C HIS A 22 10.24 -3.95 -11.92
N PRO A 23 10.16 -3.28 -13.09
CA PRO A 23 10.08 -1.84 -13.18
C PRO A 23 8.67 -1.33 -12.77
N ALA A 24 8.60 -0.54 -11.69
CA ALA A 24 7.36 -0.06 -11.06
C ALA A 24 7.18 1.46 -11.23
N SER A 25 6.56 1.89 -12.33
CA SER A 25 6.14 3.29 -12.50
C SER A 25 4.75 3.47 -13.10
N VAL A 26 3.91 2.46 -12.96
CA VAL A 26 2.51 2.46 -13.40
C VAL A 26 1.68 1.93 -12.24
N GLY A 27 0.51 2.52 -11.99
CA GLY A 27 -0.35 2.09 -10.87
C GLY A 27 -0.57 0.58 -10.93
N TRP A 28 -0.52 -0.12 -9.80
CA TRP A 28 -0.51 -1.60 -9.62
C TRP A 28 -1.43 -2.40 -10.55
N THR A 29 -2.51 -1.78 -11.02
CA THR A 29 -3.40 -2.30 -12.07
C THR A 29 -2.70 -2.58 -13.40
N MET A 30 -1.47 -2.06 -13.56
CA MET A 30 -0.67 -2.13 -14.76
C MET A 30 0.70 -2.80 -14.57
N GLU A 31 0.85 -3.76 -13.65
CA GLU A 31 2.11 -4.48 -13.38
C GLU A 31 2.23 -5.77 -14.25
N GLY A 32 3.32 -5.96 -15.03
CA GLY A 32 3.59 -7.17 -15.84
C GLY A 32 3.30 -7.32 -17.39
N ALA A 33 3.14 -6.31 -18.23
CA ALA A 33 3.09 -6.37 -19.71
C ALA A 33 4.32 -5.69 -20.29
N ALA A 34 4.39 -5.51 -21.60
CA ALA A 34 5.40 -4.69 -22.22
C ALA A 34 4.71 -3.90 -23.32
N LEU A 35 4.76 -2.56 -23.24
CA LEU A 35 4.39 -1.72 -24.37
C LEU A 35 5.70 -1.34 -25.01
N HIS A 36 5.94 -1.91 -26.18
CA HIS A 36 7.16 -1.63 -26.92
C HIS A 36 7.12 -0.21 -27.47
N GLY A 37 8.23 0.50 -27.30
CA GLY A 37 8.44 1.86 -27.80
C GLY A 37 8.56 1.94 -29.33
N GLY A 38 8.66 0.79 -30.01
CA GLY A 38 8.99 0.68 -31.43
C GLY A 38 10.50 0.62 -31.64
N HIS A 39 10.93 0.01 -32.75
CA HIS A 39 12.34 -0.11 -33.08
C HIS A 39 12.82 1.19 -33.74
N HIS A 40 13.73 1.91 -33.10
CA HIS A 40 14.26 3.18 -33.61
C HIS A 40 15.77 3.26 -33.43
N PRO A 41 16.53 3.71 -34.44
CA PRO A 41 17.96 3.90 -34.30
C PRO A 41 18.25 5.16 -33.48
N GLY A 42 18.66 4.99 -32.22
CA GLY A 42 19.14 6.05 -31.33
C GLY A 42 18.48 6.07 -29.94
N PRO A 43 19.05 6.81 -28.97
CA PRO A 43 18.43 6.98 -27.67
C PRO A 43 17.09 7.74 -27.81
N GLY A 44 16.06 7.28 -27.08
CA GLY A 44 14.75 7.96 -27.05
C GLY A 44 14.87 9.43 -26.63
N SER A 45 13.98 10.29 -27.13
CA SER A 45 14.00 11.73 -26.87
C SER A 45 12.93 12.14 -25.85
N LEU A 46 13.35 12.62 -24.68
CA LEU A 46 12.44 13.21 -23.70
C LEU A 46 11.65 14.39 -24.28
N ALA A 47 12.31 15.26 -25.05
CA ALA A 47 11.65 16.40 -25.69
C ALA A 47 10.51 15.96 -26.61
N ARG A 48 10.70 14.87 -27.35
CA ARG A 48 9.64 14.28 -28.19
C ARG A 48 8.48 13.76 -27.36
N VAL A 49 8.76 13.02 -26.28
CA VAL A 49 7.71 12.51 -25.38
C VAL A 49 6.91 13.65 -24.76
N LEU A 50 7.57 14.75 -24.36
CA LEU A 50 6.90 15.95 -23.84
C LEU A 50 6.03 16.63 -24.90
N GLN A 51 6.51 16.75 -26.14
CA GLN A 51 5.70 17.28 -27.26
C GLN A 51 4.47 16.42 -27.52
N THR A 52 4.61 15.09 -27.52
CA THR A 52 3.47 14.18 -27.63
C THR A 52 2.50 14.37 -26.46
N ALA A 53 2.99 14.48 -25.22
CA ALA A 53 2.13 14.70 -24.05
C ALA A 53 1.34 16.02 -24.13
N ASP A 54 1.98 17.10 -24.58
CA ASP A 54 1.31 18.40 -24.78
C ASP A 54 0.31 18.33 -25.95
N ALA A 55 0.63 17.64 -27.05
CA ALA A 55 -0.28 17.42 -28.19
C ALA A 55 -1.53 16.61 -27.79
N GLU A 56 -1.34 15.60 -26.94
CA GLU A 56 -2.42 14.79 -26.36
C GLU A 56 -3.17 15.50 -25.22
N ARG A 57 -2.86 16.78 -24.96
CA ARG A 57 -3.47 17.62 -23.93
C ARG A 57 -3.40 16.98 -22.54
N MET A 58 -2.25 16.41 -22.20
CA MET A 58 -2.01 15.84 -20.89
C MET A 58 -2.08 16.94 -19.81
N ALA A 59 -2.89 16.72 -18.78
CA ALA A 59 -3.03 17.67 -17.69
C ALA A 59 -1.76 17.72 -16.83
N ARG A 60 -1.42 18.92 -16.33
CA ARG A 60 -0.26 19.16 -15.45
C ARG A 60 -0.72 19.27 -13.98
N PRO A 61 0.10 18.87 -12.99
CA PRO A 61 1.44 18.29 -13.15
C PRO A 61 1.38 16.82 -13.58
N PHE A 62 2.35 16.39 -14.38
CA PHE A 62 2.52 14.99 -14.75
C PHE A 62 3.98 14.60 -14.54
N THR A 63 4.19 13.32 -14.23
CA THR A 63 5.51 12.71 -14.14
C THR A 63 5.81 11.91 -15.41
N VAL A 64 7.05 12.00 -15.89
CA VAL A 64 7.55 11.20 -17.02
C VAL A 64 8.54 10.16 -16.48
N THR A 65 8.28 8.89 -16.79
CA THR A 65 9.18 7.80 -16.46
C THR A 65 9.90 7.29 -17.71
N ILE A 66 11.22 7.23 -17.61
CA ILE A 66 12.13 6.75 -18.66
C ILE A 66 12.40 5.27 -18.44
N PRO A 67 12.05 4.38 -19.39
CA PRO A 67 12.28 2.96 -19.22
C PRO A 67 13.78 2.65 -19.27
N THR A 68 14.22 1.68 -18.45
CA THR A 68 15.61 1.20 -18.45
C THR A 68 15.91 0.38 -19.70
N ASP A 69 14.93 -0.36 -20.21
CA ASP A 69 15.00 -1.04 -21.50
C ASP A 69 14.59 -0.06 -22.63
N PRO A 70 15.51 0.29 -23.55
CA PRO A 70 15.23 1.20 -24.66
C PRO A 70 14.14 0.72 -25.63
N THR A 71 13.80 -0.58 -25.60
CA THR A 71 12.75 -1.16 -26.45
C THR A 71 11.35 -0.90 -25.91
N LEU A 72 11.22 -0.40 -24.68
CA LEU A 72 9.94 -0.11 -24.03
C LEU A 72 9.49 1.35 -24.23
N ALA A 73 8.19 1.57 -24.12
CA ALA A 73 7.59 2.89 -24.18
C ALA A 73 7.84 3.67 -22.88
N TRP A 74 7.92 4.98 -23.01
CA TRP A 74 8.01 5.91 -21.90
C TRP A 74 6.61 6.14 -21.32
N THR A 75 6.51 6.30 -20.01
CA THR A 75 5.23 6.53 -19.33
C THR A 75 5.11 8.00 -18.96
N VAL A 76 3.97 8.61 -19.26
CA VAL A 76 3.59 9.94 -18.79
C VAL A 76 2.32 9.80 -17.96
N ALA A 77 2.40 10.05 -16.66
CA ALA A 77 1.29 9.85 -15.72
C ALA A 77 0.87 11.17 -15.07
N HIS A 78 -0.44 11.46 -15.08
CA HIS A 78 -0.98 12.68 -14.48
C HIS A 78 -1.00 12.53 -12.96
N GLU A 79 -0.53 13.55 -12.24
CA GLU A 79 -0.60 13.62 -10.79
C GLU A 79 -1.97 14.14 -10.37
N ASN A 80 -2.94 13.24 -10.37
CA ASN A 80 -4.33 13.54 -10.12
C ASN A 80 -4.63 13.67 -8.62
N LYS A 81 -5.43 14.68 -8.25
CA LYS A 81 -5.99 14.79 -6.88
C LYS A 81 -7.22 13.90 -6.71
N ARG A 82 -7.98 13.70 -7.79
CA ARG A 82 -9.18 12.87 -7.82
C ARG A 82 -8.99 11.72 -8.76
N VAL A 83 -9.51 10.55 -8.40
CA VAL A 83 -9.31 9.33 -9.19
C VAL A 83 -9.88 9.44 -10.61
N GLN A 84 -10.92 10.25 -10.79
CA GLN A 84 -11.55 10.46 -12.09
C GLN A 84 -10.61 11.11 -13.12
N ASP A 85 -9.61 11.85 -12.64
CA ASP A 85 -8.64 12.55 -13.49
C ASP A 85 -7.39 11.68 -13.76
N ALA A 86 -7.39 10.42 -13.33
CA ALA A 86 -6.29 9.50 -13.59
C ALA A 86 -6.17 9.24 -15.10
N ARG A 87 -4.98 9.53 -15.63
CA ARG A 87 -4.61 9.28 -17.03
C ARG A 87 -3.14 8.93 -17.08
N SER A 88 -2.80 7.94 -17.89
CA SER A 88 -1.43 7.53 -18.18
C SER A 88 -1.26 7.30 -19.67
N LEU A 89 -0.32 8.01 -20.28
CA LEU A 89 0.09 7.83 -21.67
C LEU A 89 1.35 6.97 -21.73
N TYR A 90 1.42 6.11 -22.74
CA TYR A 90 2.61 5.34 -23.07
C TYR A 90 3.08 5.75 -24.45
N VAL A 91 4.29 6.28 -24.55
CA VAL A 91 4.79 6.95 -25.75
C VAL A 91 6.11 6.32 -26.18
N GLY A 92 6.26 6.02 -27.47
CA GLY A 92 7.54 5.58 -28.03
C GLY A 92 8.58 6.70 -27.95
N GLY A 93 9.72 6.47 -27.30
CA GLY A 93 10.77 7.49 -27.19
C GLY A 93 11.42 7.85 -28.53
N GLY A 94 11.42 6.92 -29.49
CA GLY A 94 12.04 7.09 -30.80
C GLY A 94 11.18 7.85 -31.81
N ASP A 95 9.91 7.46 -31.97
CA ASP A 95 8.97 8.08 -32.92
C ASP A 95 7.97 9.03 -32.29
N GLY A 96 7.81 9.04 -30.96
CA GLY A 96 6.79 9.83 -30.28
C GLY A 96 5.38 9.26 -30.44
N ALA A 97 5.23 8.04 -30.96
CA ALA A 97 3.93 7.44 -31.20
C ALA A 97 3.27 7.01 -29.88
N VAL A 98 1.99 7.33 -29.71
CA VAL A 98 1.20 6.89 -28.56
C VAL A 98 0.89 5.40 -28.72
N ARG A 99 1.37 4.59 -27.79
CA ARG A 99 1.14 3.14 -27.71
C ARG A 99 -0.12 2.81 -26.92
N ALA A 100 -0.39 3.59 -25.88
CA ALA A 100 -1.63 3.48 -25.12
C ALA A 100 -1.96 4.81 -24.43
N ASP A 101 -3.26 5.12 -24.34
CA ASP A 101 -3.82 6.18 -23.52
C ASP A 101 -4.82 5.55 -22.56
N ILE A 102 -4.42 5.44 -21.29
CA ILE A 102 -5.15 4.73 -20.27
C ILE A 102 -5.79 5.73 -19.31
N ARG A 103 -7.12 5.68 -19.22
CA ARG A 103 -7.94 6.62 -18.44
C ARG A 103 -8.74 5.89 -17.37
N TYR A 104 -9.19 6.62 -16.34
CA TYR A 104 -9.94 6.05 -15.22
C TYR A 104 -11.21 5.28 -15.62
N ASP A 105 -11.90 5.72 -16.67
CA ASP A 105 -13.11 5.07 -17.19
C ASP A 105 -12.84 3.63 -17.66
N GLN A 106 -11.66 3.37 -18.21
CA GLN A 106 -11.19 2.06 -18.66
C GLN A 106 -10.75 1.13 -17.51
N PHE A 107 -10.79 1.58 -16.26
CA PHE A 107 -10.40 0.74 -15.11
C PHE A 107 -11.52 -0.24 -14.78
N GLY A 108 -11.14 -1.48 -14.45
CA GLY A 108 -12.07 -2.48 -13.92
C GLY A 108 -12.62 -2.07 -12.54
N VAL A 109 -13.74 -2.67 -12.12
CA VAL A 109 -14.41 -2.29 -10.85
C VAL A 109 -13.49 -2.42 -9.64
N GLY A 110 -12.71 -3.50 -9.55
CA GLY A 110 -11.73 -3.68 -8.48
C GLY A 110 -10.65 -2.59 -8.47
N ALA A 111 -10.08 -2.28 -9.65
CA ALA A 111 -9.11 -1.21 -9.81
C ALA A 111 -9.69 0.15 -9.39
N LYS A 112 -10.92 0.47 -9.82
CA LYS A 112 -11.62 1.70 -9.40
C LYS A 112 -11.81 1.75 -7.89
N ALA A 113 -12.18 0.64 -7.26
CA ALA A 113 -12.37 0.56 -5.81
C ALA A 113 -11.06 0.81 -5.04
N PHE A 114 -9.94 0.23 -5.50
CA PHE A 114 -8.63 0.44 -4.89
C PHE A 114 -8.14 1.88 -5.04
N GLU A 115 -8.13 2.42 -6.27
CA GLU A 115 -7.72 3.81 -6.53
C GLU A 115 -8.58 4.79 -5.73
N TRP A 116 -9.89 4.57 -5.69
CA TRP A 116 -10.80 5.34 -4.87
C TRP A 116 -10.45 5.23 -3.39
N GLY A 117 -10.18 4.03 -2.88
CA GLY A 117 -9.75 3.80 -1.50
C GLY A 117 -8.48 4.56 -1.15
N ILE A 118 -7.48 4.55 -2.04
CA ILE A 118 -6.21 5.28 -1.86
C ILE A 118 -6.48 6.79 -1.80
N ALA A 119 -7.21 7.35 -2.77
CA ALA A 119 -7.49 8.79 -2.80
C ALA A 119 -8.37 9.24 -1.62
N VAL A 120 -9.27 8.38 -1.15
CA VAL A 120 -10.04 8.63 0.07
C VAL A 120 -9.11 8.63 1.28
N HIS A 121 -8.30 7.59 1.44
CA HIS A 121 -7.35 7.44 2.54
C HIS A 121 -6.32 8.58 2.63
N GLN A 122 -5.80 9.03 1.48
CA GLN A 122 -4.88 10.17 1.42
C GLN A 122 -5.56 11.53 1.64
N GLY A 123 -6.90 11.58 1.72
CA GLY A 123 -7.63 12.83 1.94
C GLY A 123 -7.77 13.69 0.67
N THR A 124 -7.51 13.17 -0.53
CA THR A 124 -7.49 13.98 -1.76
C THR A 124 -8.83 13.98 -2.51
N GLN A 125 -9.63 12.93 -2.35
CA GLN A 125 -10.82 12.70 -3.18
C GLN A 125 -11.98 13.70 -3.00
N TYR A 126 -12.30 14.11 -1.76
CA TYR A 126 -13.42 15.02 -1.45
C TYR A 126 -12.97 16.32 -0.80
N GLY A 127 -11.75 16.78 -1.11
CA GLY A 127 -11.20 18.03 -0.60
C GLY A 127 -11.09 18.06 0.93
N TRP A 128 -11.43 19.20 1.54
CA TRP A 128 -11.24 19.43 2.98
C TRP A 128 -12.04 18.49 3.88
N ILE A 129 -13.25 18.12 3.48
CA ILE A 129 -14.09 17.19 4.27
C ILE A 129 -13.36 15.85 4.44
N ASN A 130 -12.79 15.33 3.35
CA ASN A 130 -12.03 14.08 3.40
C ASN A 130 -10.83 14.18 4.33
N ARG A 131 -10.08 15.30 4.26
CA ARG A 131 -8.91 15.53 5.09
C ARG A 131 -9.25 15.56 6.58
N TYR A 132 -10.32 16.25 6.97
CA TYR A 132 -10.75 16.28 8.37
C TYR A 132 -11.21 14.91 8.88
N LEU A 133 -11.90 14.13 8.03
CA LEU A 133 -12.26 12.75 8.38
C LEU A 133 -11.02 11.88 8.59
N MET A 134 -10.03 11.95 7.69
CA MET A 134 -8.77 11.20 7.84
C MET A 134 -7.97 11.67 9.07
N LEU A 135 -7.90 12.98 9.32
CA LEU A 135 -7.28 13.54 10.53
C LEU A 135 -7.97 13.04 11.80
N GLY A 136 -9.30 13.02 11.82
CA GLY A 136 -10.08 12.46 12.93
C GLY A 136 -9.76 10.98 13.16
N GLY A 137 -9.62 10.21 12.08
CA GLY A 137 -9.15 8.83 12.13
C GLY A 137 -7.75 8.69 12.75
N CYS A 138 -6.79 9.52 12.33
CA CYS A 138 -5.44 9.55 12.92
C CYS A 138 -5.47 9.86 14.42
N ILE A 139 -6.25 10.86 14.84
CA ILE A 139 -6.42 11.22 16.26
C ILE A 139 -7.05 10.05 17.03
N ALA A 140 -8.07 9.39 16.47
CA ALA A 140 -8.70 8.24 17.12
C ALA A 140 -7.71 7.08 17.33
N VAL A 141 -6.83 6.80 16.36
CA VAL A 141 -5.76 5.80 16.50
C VAL A 141 -4.77 6.18 17.60
N TRP A 142 -4.37 7.46 17.68
CA TRP A 142 -3.53 7.97 18.76
C TRP A 142 -4.18 7.78 20.14
N LEU A 143 -5.45 8.19 20.26
CA LEU A 143 -6.21 8.02 21.50
C LEU A 143 -6.35 6.54 21.87
N LEU A 144 -6.56 5.66 20.89
CA LEU A 144 -6.62 4.21 21.12
C LEU A 144 -5.28 3.65 21.62
N ALA A 145 -4.16 4.05 21.02
CA ALA A 145 -2.83 3.62 21.44
C ALA A 145 -2.50 4.11 22.87
N ILE A 146 -2.73 5.41 23.14
CA ILE A 146 -2.49 6.02 24.45
C ILE A 146 -3.42 5.40 25.49
N SER A 147 -4.70 5.19 25.19
CA SER A 147 -5.64 4.54 26.10
C SER A 147 -5.24 3.09 26.39
N GLY A 148 -4.75 2.35 25.40
CA GLY A 148 -4.20 1.00 25.58
C GLY A 148 -3.03 0.97 26.57
N VAL A 149 -2.04 1.85 26.38
CA VAL A 149 -0.87 1.96 27.27
C VAL A 149 -1.27 2.42 28.68
N THR A 150 -2.15 3.42 28.79
CA THR A 150 -2.60 3.92 30.09
C THR A 150 -3.45 2.89 30.85
N MET A 151 -4.31 2.13 30.15
CA MET A 151 -5.05 1.01 30.74
C MET A 151 -4.10 -0.08 31.23
N TRP A 152 -3.08 -0.42 30.45
CA TRP A 152 -2.05 -1.37 30.86
C TRP A 152 -1.32 -0.88 32.12
N TRP A 153 -0.91 0.39 32.14
CA TRP A 153 -0.21 0.97 33.29
C TRP A 153 -1.08 0.98 34.55
N LYS A 154 -2.37 1.30 34.44
CA LYS A 154 -3.32 1.29 35.57
C LYS A 154 -3.66 -0.12 36.07
N ARG A 155 -3.64 -1.13 35.18
CA ARG A 155 -4.03 -2.51 35.50
C ARG A 155 -2.85 -3.43 35.82
N ARG A 156 -1.61 -2.94 35.76
CA ARG A 156 -0.42 -3.77 36.07
C ARG A 156 -0.41 -4.16 37.56
N PRO A 157 -0.32 -5.46 37.91
CA PRO A 157 -0.16 -5.91 39.29
C PRO A 157 1.07 -5.28 39.99
N PRO A 158 0.97 -4.87 41.27
CA PRO A 158 2.11 -4.36 42.05
C PRO A 158 3.26 -5.37 42.20
N SER A 159 2.97 -6.67 42.09
CA SER A 159 3.96 -7.75 42.16
C SER A 159 4.83 -7.89 40.91
N LEU A 160 4.52 -7.16 39.82
CA LEU A 160 5.40 -6.99 38.69
C LEU A 160 6.48 -5.96 39.08
N SER A 161 7.57 -6.43 39.71
CA SER A 161 8.82 -5.68 39.85
C SER A 161 9.15 -4.97 38.53
N GLY A 162 9.65 -3.73 38.58
CA GLY A 162 9.78 -2.77 37.47
C GLY A 162 10.52 -3.23 36.19
N ARG A 163 10.94 -4.50 36.13
CA ARG A 163 11.55 -5.20 34.97
C ARG A 163 10.62 -6.21 34.28
N ARG A 164 9.40 -6.46 34.78
CA ARG A 164 8.48 -7.46 34.20
C ARG A 164 7.45 -6.84 33.26
N LEU A 165 7.68 -7.01 31.96
CA LEU A 165 6.64 -6.89 30.92
C LEU A 165 5.84 -8.19 30.90
N ALA A 166 4.56 -8.14 31.27
CA ALA A 166 3.61 -9.25 31.14
C ALA A 166 2.22 -8.72 30.82
N ALA A 167 1.43 -9.50 30.07
CA ALA A 167 0.05 -9.17 29.79
C ALA A 167 -0.76 -9.13 31.12
N PRO A 168 -1.64 -8.14 31.32
CA PRO A 168 -2.57 -8.13 32.44
C PRO A 168 -3.44 -9.39 32.46
N ALA A 169 -3.90 -9.81 33.64
CA ALA A 169 -4.77 -10.96 33.75
C ALA A 169 -6.01 -10.81 32.85
N ALA A 170 -6.26 -11.80 32.01
CA ALA A 170 -7.40 -11.80 31.11
C ALA A 170 -8.71 -11.78 31.91
N PRO A 171 -9.74 -11.02 31.48
CA PRO A 171 -11.05 -11.04 32.11
C PRO A 171 -11.60 -12.49 32.20
N PRO A 172 -12.11 -12.92 33.36
CA PRO A 172 -12.67 -14.27 33.49
C PRO A 172 -13.98 -14.38 32.71
N GLY A 173 -14.12 -15.44 31.90
CA GLY A 173 -15.41 -15.82 31.28
C GLY A 173 -15.29 -16.36 29.85
N PRO A 174 -15.96 -17.48 29.52
CA PRO A 174 -15.93 -18.06 28.17
C PRO A 174 -16.56 -17.13 27.11
N ARG A 175 -17.55 -16.31 27.50
CA ARG A 175 -18.23 -15.36 26.60
C ARG A 175 -17.29 -14.26 26.10
N VAL A 176 -16.48 -13.67 26.98
CA VAL A 176 -15.53 -12.62 26.62
C VAL A 176 -14.44 -13.16 25.69
N ARG A 177 -13.95 -14.38 25.95
CA ARG A 177 -13.00 -15.07 25.08
C ARG A 177 -13.58 -15.34 23.70
N ALA A 178 -14.81 -15.85 23.63
CA ALA A 178 -15.49 -16.11 22.37
C ALA A 178 -15.70 -14.81 21.56
N ALA A 179 -16.10 -13.71 22.21
CA ALA A 179 -16.25 -12.41 21.56
C ALA A 179 -14.92 -11.89 20.98
N VAL A 180 -13.83 -11.96 21.75
CA VAL A 180 -12.50 -11.54 21.28
C VAL A 180 -12.04 -12.40 20.10
N LEU A 181 -12.16 -13.73 20.21
CA LEU A 181 -11.80 -14.64 19.12
C LEU A 181 -12.65 -14.42 17.87
N GLY A 182 -13.95 -14.18 18.04
CA GLY A 182 -14.88 -13.87 16.95
C GLY A 182 -14.51 -12.59 16.18
N ILE A 183 -13.80 -11.64 16.81
CA ILE A 183 -13.29 -10.44 16.15
C ILE A 183 -11.90 -10.70 15.54
N VAL A 184 -11.00 -11.32 16.30
CA VAL A 184 -9.59 -11.48 15.91
C VAL A 184 -9.41 -12.45 14.75
N LEU A 185 -10.12 -13.59 14.72
CA LEU A 185 -9.95 -14.60 13.67
C LEU A 185 -10.30 -14.08 12.28
N PRO A 186 -11.48 -13.45 12.04
CA PRO A 186 -11.79 -12.88 10.73
C PRO A 186 -10.78 -11.81 10.31
N LEU A 187 -10.36 -10.93 11.22
CA LEU A 187 -9.35 -9.91 10.94
C LEU A 187 -8.00 -10.51 10.58
N ALA A 188 -7.56 -11.57 11.27
CA ALA A 188 -6.31 -12.25 10.98
C ALA A 188 -6.34 -12.97 9.62
N ILE A 189 -7.51 -13.47 9.20
CA ILE A 189 -7.70 -14.09 7.88
C ILE A 189 -7.66 -13.03 6.77
N ILE A 190 -8.35 -11.91 6.96
CA ILE A 190 -8.40 -10.80 5.98
C ILE A 190 -7.05 -10.07 5.92
N TYR A 191 -6.36 -9.92 7.05
CA TYR A 191 -5.06 -9.23 7.18
C TYR A 191 -4.00 -10.20 7.72
N PRO A 192 -3.40 -11.04 6.87
CA PRO A 192 -2.52 -12.13 7.30
C PRO A 192 -1.29 -11.66 8.05
N MET A 193 -0.74 -10.48 7.74
CA MET A 193 0.38 -9.89 8.48
C MET A 193 0.00 -9.52 9.92
N THR A 194 -1.21 -9.04 10.15
CA THR A 194 -1.75 -8.82 11.50
C THR A 194 -1.83 -10.15 12.25
N GLY A 195 -2.39 -11.19 11.62
CA GLY A 195 -2.43 -12.55 12.18
C GLY A 195 -1.04 -13.09 12.54
N ALA A 196 -0.08 -12.97 11.63
CA ALA A 196 1.30 -13.39 11.85
C ALA A 196 1.95 -12.65 13.03
N SER A 197 1.75 -11.33 13.15
CA SER A 197 2.27 -10.53 14.26
C SER A 197 1.73 -11.01 15.62
N LEU A 198 0.45 -11.42 15.69
CA LEU A 198 -0.15 -11.97 16.90
C LEU A 198 0.42 -13.34 17.23
N ILE A 199 0.66 -14.20 16.23
CA ILE A 199 1.31 -15.50 16.43
C ILE A 199 2.72 -15.31 16.99
N VAL A 200 3.50 -14.39 16.43
CA VAL A 200 4.85 -14.05 16.92
C VAL A 200 4.79 -13.56 18.37
N ALA A 201 3.88 -12.64 18.69
CA ALA A 201 3.71 -12.14 20.06
C ALA A 201 3.37 -13.28 21.05
N LEU A 202 2.48 -14.20 20.65
CA LEU A 202 2.12 -15.37 21.46
C LEU A 202 3.29 -16.36 21.62
N ALA A 203 4.10 -16.55 20.58
CA ALA A 203 5.29 -17.38 20.62
C ALA A 203 6.34 -16.81 21.58
N LEU A 204 6.61 -15.50 21.50
CA LEU A 204 7.51 -14.79 22.41
C LEU A 204 7.03 -14.86 23.87
N ASP A 205 5.73 -14.68 24.10
CA ASP A 205 5.13 -14.78 25.43
C ASP A 205 5.22 -16.23 26.00
N ARG A 206 5.02 -17.25 25.15
CA ARG A 206 5.24 -18.65 25.55
C ARG A 206 6.71 -18.97 25.83
N LEU A 207 7.62 -18.55 24.96
CA LEU A 207 9.06 -18.75 25.16
C LEU A 207 9.55 -18.07 26.44
N GLY A 208 9.12 -16.82 26.68
CA GLY A 208 9.42 -16.10 27.91
C GLY A 208 8.90 -16.80 29.17
N ARG A 209 7.72 -17.44 29.12
CA ARG A 209 7.22 -18.27 30.23
C ARG A 209 8.03 -19.55 30.43
N LEU A 210 8.43 -20.22 29.35
CA LEU A 210 9.21 -21.47 29.42
C LEU A 210 10.59 -21.24 30.01
N ILE A 211 11.32 -20.23 29.53
CA ILE A 211 12.66 -19.87 30.06
C ILE A 211 12.60 -19.50 31.55
N ARG A 212 11.48 -18.93 32.00
CA ARG A 212 11.28 -18.52 33.41
C ARG A 212 10.83 -19.67 34.32
N ARG A 213 10.44 -20.82 33.77
CA ARG A 213 10.20 -22.07 34.50
C ARG A 213 11.49 -22.91 34.46
N GLY A 214 12.54 -22.48 35.17
CA GLY A 214 13.72 -23.32 35.37
C GLY A 214 13.37 -24.63 36.10
N PRO A 215 14.16 -25.71 35.93
CA PRO A 215 13.88 -27.01 36.54
C PRO A 215 13.82 -26.88 38.07
N SER A 216 12.79 -27.49 38.69
CA SER A 216 12.65 -27.54 40.14
C SER A 216 13.91 -28.20 40.76
N PRO A 217 14.53 -27.61 41.81
CA PRO A 217 15.52 -28.35 42.58
C PRO A 217 14.83 -29.56 43.22
N ALA A 218 15.42 -30.74 43.00
CA ALA A 218 15.00 -32.02 43.54
C ALA A 218 15.26 -32.12 45.05
#